data_AF-A0A0S9Q038-F1
#
_entry.id   AF-A0A0S9Q038-F1
#
_cell.length_a   1.000
_cell.length_b   1.000
_cell.length_c   1.000
_cell.angle_alpha   90.00
_cell.angle_beta   90.00
_cell.angle_gamma   90.00
#
_symmetry.space_group_name_H-M   'P 1'
#
loop_
_entity.id
_entity.type
_entity.pdbx_description
1 polymer ?
#
loop_
_entity_poly.entity_id
_entity_poly.type
_entity_poly.pdbx_seq_one_letter_code
_entity_poly.pdbx_strand_id
1 'polypeptide(L)' 'MLTITLGIQEVPPDHRGGYELASDEVTVEAASYEEGVAEATKLIPEGWRKIFVRTGLPDQ' A
#
# COMPACT_ATOMS: atom_id res chain seq x y z
N MET A 1 9.51 3.74 -16.63
CA MET A 1 8.37 3.81 -15.69
C MET A 1 8.68 2.86 -14.55
N LEU A 2 8.31 3.19 -13.32
CA LEU A 2 8.49 2.34 -12.15
C LEU A 2 7.14 1.80 -11.70
N THR A 3 7.11 0.54 -11.28
CA THR A 3 5.95 -0.05 -10.64
C THR A 3 6.12 0.10 -9.13
N ILE A 4 5.22 0.80 -8.46
CA ILE A 4 5.20 0.93 -7.01
C ILE A 4 4.06 0.08 -6.46
N THR A 5 4.39 -0.88 -5.60
CA THR A 5 3.41 -1.65 -4.83
C THR A 5 3.47 -1.26 -3.36
N LEU A 6 2.34 -0.87 -2.78
CA LEU A 6 2.17 -0.68 -1.34
C LEU A 6 1.45 -1.87 -0.75
N GLY A 7 2.04 -2.47 0.28
CA GLY A 7 1.28 -3.34 1.18
C GLY A 7 0.46 -2.48 2.14
N ILE A 8 -0.82 -2.78 2.27
CA ILE A 8 -1.74 -2.12 3.19
C ILE A 8 -2.39 -3.12 4.13
N GLN A 9 -2.78 -2.66 5.31
CA GLN A 9 -3.43 -3.48 6.33
C GLN A 9 -4.50 -2.67 7.06
N GLU A 10 -5.61 -3.31 7.43
CA GLU A 10 -6.61 -2.72 8.32
C GLU A 10 -6.02 -2.30 9.67
N VAL A 11 -6.49 -1.16 10.18
CA VAL A 11 -6.23 -0.70 11.54
C VAL A 11 -7.40 -1.16 12.41
N PRO A 12 -7.16 -1.99 13.44
CA PRO A 12 -8.23 -2.45 14.30
C PRO A 12 -8.83 -1.28 15.11
N PRO A 13 -10.16 -1.17 15.21
CA PRO A 13 -10.81 -0.09 15.95
C PRO A 13 -10.66 -0.22 17.47
N ASP A 14 -10.35 -1.42 18.00
CA ASP A 14 -10.18 -1.66 19.43
C ASP A 14 -9.05 -2.69 19.67
N HIS A 15 -8.13 -2.38 20.59
CA HIS A 15 -6.94 -3.18 20.91
C HIS A 15 -7.25 -4.46 21.71
N ARG A 16 -8.52 -4.89 21.76
CA ARG A 16 -8.95 -6.13 22.41
C ARG A 16 -8.75 -7.27 21.44
N GLY A 17 -7.56 -7.87 21.49
CA GLY A 17 -7.06 -8.88 20.56
C GLY A 17 -8.07 -9.98 20.21
N GLY A 18 -7.95 -10.49 18.98
CA GLY A 18 -8.81 -11.54 18.42
C GLY A 18 -9.18 -11.36 16.94
N TYR A 19 -8.76 -10.27 16.30
CA TYR A 19 -9.06 -9.99 14.89
C TYR A 19 -7.92 -10.43 13.97
N GLU A 20 -8.26 -11.20 12.93
CA GLU A 20 -7.41 -11.30 11.74
C GLU A 20 -7.53 -9.97 10.98
N LEU A 21 -6.41 -9.24 10.85
CA LEU A 21 -6.39 -7.99 10.08
C LEU A 21 -6.31 -8.31 8.60
N ALA A 22 -7.24 -7.77 7.80
CA ALA A 22 -7.12 -7.86 6.36
C ALA A 22 -5.87 -7.11 5.88
N SER A 23 -5.20 -7.70 4.90
CA SER A 23 -4.07 -7.08 4.19
C SER A 23 -4.32 -7.16 2.70
N ASP A 24 -3.88 -6.14 1.97
CA ASP A 24 -4.01 -6.06 0.52
C ASP A 24 -2.81 -5.32 -0.09
N GLU A 25 -2.72 -5.32 -1.41
CA GLU A 25 -1.69 -4.62 -2.16
C GLU A 25 -2.29 -3.59 -3.13
N VAL A 26 -1.71 -2.39 -3.16
CA VAL A 26 -2.04 -1.35 -4.14
C VAL A 26 -0.85 -1.16 -5.06
N THR A 27 -1.06 -1.30 -6.36
CA THR A 27 -0.01 -1.11 -7.36
C THR A 27 -0.33 0.07 -8.27
N VAL A 28 0.68 0.92 -8.53
CA VAL A 28 0.61 2.03 -9.48
C VAL A 28 1.87 2.08 -10.34
N GLU A 29 1.74 2.63 -11.54
CA GLU A 29 2.87 3.00 -12.39
C GLU A 29 3.15 4.50 -12.25
N ALA A 30 4.42 4.87 -12.09
CA ALA A 30 4.83 6.26 -11.94
C ALA A 30 6.16 6.56 -12.62
N ALA A 31 6.40 7.85 -12.89
CA ALA A 31 7.67 8.30 -13.45
C ALA A 31 8.81 8.26 -12.42
N SER A 32 8.49 8.40 -11.13
CA SER A 32 9.45 8.41 -10.03
C SER A 32 8.93 7.67 -8.80
N TYR A 33 9.84 7.33 -7.88
CA TYR A 33 9.49 6.69 -6.61
C TYR A 33 8.59 7.58 -5.75
N GLU A 34 8.94 8.86 -5.59
CA GLU A 34 8.19 9.80 -4.76
C GLU A 34 6.77 10.00 -5.28
N GLU A 35 6.63 10.16 -6.60
CA GLU A 35 5.33 10.26 -7.26
C GLU A 35 4.50 8.99 -7.06
N GLY A 36 5.08 7.81 -7.32
CA GLY A 36 4.33 6.55 -7.20
C GLY A 36 3.95 6.23 -5.76
N VAL A 37 4.78 6.57 -4.76
CA VAL A 37 4.41 6.45 -3.35
C VAL A 37 3.28 7.42 -3.02
N ALA A 38 3.31 8.66 -3.50
CA ALA A 38 2.26 9.63 -3.25
C ALA A 38 0.93 9.20 -3.88
N GLU A 39 0.95 8.74 -5.13
CA GLU A 39 -0.24 8.25 -5.84
C GLU A 39 -0.81 6.98 -5.18
N ALA A 40 0.02 5.98 -4.88
CA ALA A 40 -0.44 4.77 -4.22
C ALA A 40 -0.96 5.04 -2.79
N THR A 41 -0.41 6.05 -2.09
CA THR A 41 -0.88 6.41 -0.74
C THR A 41 -2.30 7.00 -0.77
N LYS A 42 -2.70 7.68 -1.86
CA LYS A 42 -4.06 8.21 -2.03
C LYS A 42 -5.12 7.13 -2.20
N LEU A 43 -4.70 5.92 -2.58
CA LEU A 43 -5.57 4.77 -2.82
C LEU A 43 -5.76 3.92 -1.55
N ILE A 44 -5.11 4.25 -0.44
CA ILE A 44 -5.28 3.55 0.83
C ILE A 44 -6.69 3.86 1.37
N PRO A 45 -7.54 2.84 1.62
CA PRO A 45 -8.86 3.05 2.19
C PRO A 45 -8.80 3.69 3.58
N GLU A 46 -9.86 4.39 3.96
CA GLU A 46 -9.98 4.89 5.34
C GLU A 46 -9.97 3.72 6.34
N GLY A 47 -9.27 3.89 7.46
CA GLY A 47 -9.10 2.82 8.45
C GLY A 47 -8.01 1.79 8.07
N TRP A 48 -7.28 1.99 6.97
CA TRP A 48 -6.14 1.17 6.60
C TRP A 48 -4.84 1.94 6.74
N ARG A 49 -3.71 1.22 6.86
CA ARG A 49 -2.37 1.78 6.95
C ARG A 49 -1.41 1.09 5.98
N LYS A 50 -0.42 1.82 5.52
CA LYS A 50 0.73 1.29 4.79
C LYS A 50 1.62 0.46 5.73
N ILE A 51 2.01 -0.73 5.29
CA ILE A 51 2.91 -1.63 6.03
C ILE A 51 4.25 -1.87 5.33
N PHE A 52 4.30 -1.83 3.99
CA PHE A 52 5.55 -1.87 3.23
C PHE A 52 5.42 -1.18 1.87
N VAL A 53 6.56 -0.93 1.24
CA VAL A 53 6.68 -0.43 -0.15
C VAL A 53 7.64 -1.34 -0.91
N ARG A 54 7.25 -1.74 -2.12
CA ARG A 54 8.10 -2.46 -3.08
C ARG A 54 8.16 -1.67 -4.37
N THR A 55 9.36 -1.55 -4.92
CA THR A 55 9.61 -1.05 -6.27
C THR A 55 9.85 -2.23 -7.21
N GLY A 56 9.16 -2.25 -8.34
CA GLY A 56 9.37 -3.16 -9.44
C GLY A 56 9.84 -2.40 -10.68
N LEU A 57 10.65 -3.06 -11.51
CA LEU A 57 10.77 -2.67 -12.90
C LEU A 57 9.54 -3.22 -13.63
N PRO A 58 8.97 -2.50 -14.62
CA PRO A 58 7.90 -3.04 -15.44
C PRO A 58 8.40 -4.33 -16.10
N ASP A 59 7.57 -5.38 -16.09
CA ASP A 59 7.83 -6.65 -16.79
C ASP A 59 8.23 -6.30 -18.23
N GLN A 60 9.46 -6.66 -18.63
CA GLN A 60 9.97 -6.44 -19.98
C GLN A 60 9.38 -7.45 -20.97
#